data_AF-A0A1Q9XLL1-F1
#
_entry.id   AF-A0A1Q9XLL1-F1
#
_cell.length_a   1.000
_cell.length_b   1.000
_cell.length_c   1.000
_cell.angle_alpha   90.00
_cell.angle_beta   90.00
_cell.angle_gamma   90.00
#
_symmetry.space_group_name_H-M   'P 1'
#
loop_
_entity.id
_entity.type
_entity.pdbx_description
1 polymer ?
#
loop_
_entity_poly.entity_id
_entity_poly.type
_entity_poly.pdbx_seq_one_letter_code
_entity_poly.pdbx_strand_id
1 'polypeptide(L)' 'MVQGPQACGKTYNAARIAKALGLSKIVDNWQPGDALDKQHTLYLTNHEFDESPGHRMLMSYETAMQHVAKQEAAA' A
#
# COMPACT_ATOMS: atom_id res chain seq x y z
N MET A 1 -2.93 -1.00 -3.54
CA MET A 1 -1.88 0.02 -3.71
C MET A 1 -2.14 1.10 -2.68
N VAL A 2 -1.08 1.58 -2.02
CA VAL A 2 -1.17 2.62 -1.00
C VAL A 2 -0.44 3.85 -1.50
N GLN A 3 -1.18 4.94 -1.63
CA GLN A 3 -0.66 6.23 -2.06
C GLN A 3 -0.51 7.19 -0.88
N GLY A 4 0.37 8.18 -1.04
CA GLY A 4 0.45 9.33 -0.16
C GLY A 4 1.75 10.11 -0.32
N PRO A 5 1.90 11.28 0.31
CA PRO A 5 3.09 12.12 0.16
C PRO A 5 4.39 11.42 0.54
N GLN A 6 5.51 11.89 -0.01
CA GLN A 6 6.83 11.46 0.45
C GLN A 6 7.00 11.74 1.95
N ALA A 7 7.79 10.91 2.64
CA ALA A 7 8.05 11.01 4.07
C ALA A 7 6.83 10.86 5.01
N CYS A 8 5.65 10.44 4.53
CA CYS A 8 4.48 10.20 5.39
C CYS A 8 4.52 8.88 6.20
N GLY A 9 5.61 8.10 6.11
CA GLY A 9 5.79 6.85 6.87
C GLY A 9 5.35 5.56 6.16
N LYS A 10 4.97 5.60 4.87
CA LYS A 10 4.59 4.40 4.08
C LYS A 10 5.68 3.32 4.08
N THR A 11 6.91 3.69 3.71
CA THR A 11 8.06 2.75 3.65
C THR A 11 8.36 2.16 5.02
N TYR A 12 8.34 2.98 6.07
CA TYR A 12 8.56 2.53 7.45
C TYR A 12 7.51 1.50 7.90
N ASN A 13 6.25 1.70 7.52
CA ASN A 13 5.14 0.80 7.90
C ASN A 13 4.84 -0.28 6.86
N ALA A 14 5.65 -0.43 5.81
CA ALA A 14 5.34 -1.29 4.67
C ALA A 14 5.02 -2.74 5.08
N ALA A 15 5.82 -3.32 5.97
CA ALA A 15 5.63 -4.68 6.46
C ALA A 15 4.33 -4.84 7.26
N ARG A 16 4.01 -3.86 8.12
CA ARG A 16 2.78 -3.85 8.93
C ARG A 16 1.55 -3.75 8.03
N ILE A 17 1.60 -2.85 7.04
CA ILE A 17 0.54 -2.66 6.05
C ILE A 17 0.35 -3.94 5.23
N ALA A 18 1.43 -4.54 4.73
CA ALA A 18 1.36 -5.77 3.95
C ALA A 18 0.71 -6.90 4.75
N LYS A 19 1.14 -7.09 6.01
CA LYS A 19 0.55 -8.07 6.93
C LYS A 19 -0.93 -7.81 7.16
N ALA A 20 -1.32 -6.56 7.45
CA ALA A 20 -2.71 -6.19 7.73
C ALA A 20 -3.64 -6.40 6.52
N LEU A 21 -3.09 -6.32 5.31
CA LEU A 21 -3.83 -6.55 4.06
C LEU A 21 -3.70 -7.98 3.51
N GLY A 22 -3.02 -8.89 4.22
CA GLY A 22 -2.80 -10.26 3.75
C GLY A 22 -1.89 -10.36 2.51
N LEU A 23 -0.99 -9.40 2.32
CA LEU A 23 -0.06 -9.32 1.20
C LEU A 23 1.33 -9.82 1.63
N SER A 24 2.01 -10.53 0.74
CA SER A 24 3.28 -11.20 1.03
C SER A 24 4.48 -10.57 0.34
N LYS A 25 4.24 -9.71 -0.67
CA LYS A 25 5.29 -8.99 -1.40
C LYS A 25 5.11 -7.49 -1.22
N ILE A 26 6.21 -6.75 -1.28
CA ILE A 26 6.23 -5.28 -1.19
C ILE A 26 7.05 -4.74 -2.34
N VAL A 27 6.50 -3.77 -3.06
CA VAL A 27 7.20 -2.90 -3.99
C VAL A 27 7.08 -1.48 -3.44
N ASP A 28 8.20 -0.98 -2.92
CA ASP A 28 8.33 0.41 -2.49
C ASP A 28 8.69 1.29 -3.69
N ASN A 29 8.24 2.55 -3.65
CA ASN A 29 8.51 3.56 -4.67
C ASN A 29 8.01 3.21 -6.09
N TRP A 30 6.87 2.53 -6.22
CA TRP A 30 6.24 2.26 -7.52
C TRP A 30 5.87 3.55 -8.26
N GLN A 31 6.21 3.61 -9.54
CA GLN A 31 5.96 4.75 -10.43
C GLN A 31 4.97 4.38 -11.56
N PRO A 32 4.21 5.35 -12.11
CA PRO A 32 3.44 5.14 -13.34
C PRO A 32 4.32 4.57 -14.46
N GLY A 33 3.89 3.45 -15.04
CA GLY A 33 4.63 2.73 -16.08
C GLY A 33 5.43 1.53 -15.56
N ASP A 34 5.67 1.43 -14.26
CA ASP A 34 6.24 0.22 -13.66
C ASP A 34 5.27 -0.96 -13.77
N ALA A 35 5.81 -2.14 -14.02
CA ALA A 35 5.01 -3.36 -14.11
C ALA A 35 4.28 -3.66 -12.79
N LEU A 36 2.98 -3.92 -12.89
CA LEU A 36 2.19 -4.49 -11.80
C LEU A 36 2.24 -6.02 -11.92
N ASP A 37 2.97 -6.67 -11.02
CA ASP A 37 2.80 -8.09 -10.73
C ASP A 37 1.32 -8.34 -10.38
N LYS A 38 0.77 -9.53 -10.62
CA LYS A 38 -0.68 -9.74 -10.45
C LYS A 38 -1.09 -10.23 -9.05
N GLN A 39 -0.17 -10.73 -8.23
CA GLN A 39 -0.56 -11.50 -7.03
C GLN A 39 0.11 -11.05 -5.74
N HIS A 40 -0.70 -10.84 -4.68
CA HIS A 40 -0.30 -10.64 -3.29
C HIS A 40 0.79 -9.59 -3.02
N THR A 41 0.88 -8.55 -3.86
CA THR A 41 1.87 -7.47 -3.73
C THR A 41 1.26 -6.17 -3.24
N LEU A 42 1.83 -5.61 -2.18
CA LEU A 42 1.65 -4.24 -1.75
C LEU A 42 2.53 -3.31 -2.61
N TYR A 43 1.91 -2.32 -3.24
CA TYR A 43 2.62 -1.25 -3.93
C TYR A 43 2.50 0.03 -3.13
N LEU A 44 3.62 0.67 -2.84
CA LEU A 44 3.69 1.99 -2.22
C LEU A 44 4.10 3.01 -3.28
N THR A 45 3.37 4.10 -3.38
CA THR A 45 3.63 5.15 -4.36
C THR A 45 3.44 6.53 -3.75
N ASN A 46 4.24 7.49 -4.21
CA ASN A 46 4.09 8.90 -3.88
C ASN A 46 3.26 9.68 -4.91
N HIS A 47 2.85 9.03 -6.00
CA HIS A 47 1.93 9.60 -6.97
C HIS A 47 0.50 9.53 -6.45
N GLU A 48 -0.25 10.59 -6.71
CA GLU A 48 -1.68 10.64 -6.43
C GLU A 48 -2.46 10.21 -7.67
N PHE A 49 -3.40 9.30 -7.47
CA PHE A 49 -4.31 8.81 -8.49
C PHE A 49 -5.74 8.98 -7.98
N ASP A 50 -6.62 9.47 -8.85
CA ASP A 50 -8.06 9.51 -8.63
C ASP A 50 -8.71 8.14 -8.81
N GLU A 51 -8.13 7.29 -9.67
CA GLU A 51 -8.65 5.97 -10.00
C GLU A 51 -7.62 4.86 -9.82
N SER A 52 -8.12 3.63 -9.61
CA SER A 52 -7.30 2.44 -9.38
C SER A 52 -6.45 2.06 -10.60
N PRO A 53 -5.11 2.17 -10.57
CA PRO A 53 -4.28 1.72 -11.67
C PRO A 53 -4.35 0.20 -11.82
N GLY A 54 -4.62 -0.29 -13.04
CA GLY A 54 -4.65 -1.72 -13.35
C GLY A 54 -5.66 -2.53 -12.53
N HIS A 55 -6.82 -1.94 -12.21
CA HIS A 55 -7.87 -2.54 -11.38
C HIS A 55 -7.43 -2.95 -9.96
N ARG A 56 -6.36 -2.34 -9.44
CA ARG A 56 -5.88 -2.56 -8.07
C ARG A 56 -6.68 -1.71 -7.09
N MET A 57 -7.14 -2.32 -5.99
CA MET A 57 -7.70 -1.52 -4.88
C MET A 57 -6.69 -0.44 -4.44
N LEU A 58 -7.09 0.82 -4.57
CA LEU A 58 -6.30 2.00 -4.24
C LEU A 58 -6.79 2.57 -2.92
N MET A 59 -5.88 2.96 -2.03
CA MET A 59 -6.22 3.58 -0.76
C MET A 59 -5.14 4.56 -0.32
N SER A 60 -5.51 5.51 0.54
CA SER A 60 -4.55 6.40 1.19
C SER A 60 -3.73 5.66 2.25
N TYR A 61 -2.59 6.24 2.62
CA TYR A 61 -1.79 5.77 3.74
C TYR A 61 -2.60 5.73 5.05
N GLU A 62 -3.44 6.72 5.31
CA GLU A 62 -4.26 6.77 6.52
C GLU A 62 -5.23 5.59 6.60
N THR A 63 -5.93 5.29 5.50
CA THR A 63 -6.80 4.11 5.41
C THR A 63 -6.01 2.83 5.61
N ALA A 64 -4.82 2.70 5.01
CA ALA A 64 -3.95 1.55 5.21
C ALA A 64 -3.58 1.36 6.70
N MET A 65 -3.27 2.44 7.41
CA MET A 65 -2.96 2.39 8.84
C MET A 65 -4.18 2.07 9.72
N GLN A 66 -5.39 2.41 9.29
CA GLN A 66 -6.61 1.92 9.97
C GLN A 66 -6.74 0.39 9.89
N HIS A 67 -6.36 -0.22 8.76
CA HIS A 67 -6.29 -1.69 8.67
C HIS A 67 -5.24 -2.28 9.60
N VAL A 68 -4.07 -1.64 9.69
CA VAL A 68 -3.01 -2.04 10.63
C VAL A 68 -3.53 -2.01 12.06
N ALA A 69 -4.10 -0.89 12.50
CA ALA A 69 -4.63 -0.73 13.85
C ALA A 69 -5.70 -1.79 14.17
N LYS A 70 -6.62 -2.08 13.24
CA LYS A 70 -7.63 -3.13 13.40
C LYS A 70 -7.01 -4.53 13.52
N GLN A 71 -6.02 -4.84 12.69
CA GLN A 71 -5.34 -6.14 12.72
C GLN A 71 -4.53 -6.34 14.00
N GLU A 72 -3.88 -5.29 14.50
CA GLU A 72 -3.11 -5.33 15.75
C GLU A 72 -4.00 -5.40 16.99
N ALA A 73 -5.19 -4.77 16.96
CA ALA A 73 -6.17 -4.89 18.05
C ALA A 73 -6.85 -6.26 18.13
N ALA A 74 -6.81 -7.04 17.04
CA ALA A 74 -7.41 -8.37 16.95
C ALA A 74 -6.41 -9.52 17.16
N ALA A 75 -5.12 -9.21 17.37
CA ALA A 75 -4.02 -10.15 17.57
C ALA A 75 -3.62 -10.24 19.05
#